data_AF-A0A182N4Z0-F1
#
_entry.id   AF-A0A182N4Z0-F1
#
_cell.length_a   1.000
_cell.length_b   1.000
_cell.length_c   1.000
_cell.angle_alpha   90.00
_cell.angle_beta   90.00
_cell.angle_gamma   90.00
#
_symmetry.space_group_name_H-M   'P 1'
#
loop_
_entity.id
_entity.type
_entity.pdbx_description
1 polymer ?
#
loop_
_entity_poly.entity_id
_entity_poly.type
_entity_poly.pdbx_seq_one_letter_code
_entity_poly.pdbx_strand_id
1 'polypeptide(L)'
;MHRVLSTKLDSDHSNTASEGNFDTRGPHVNSPSHWKDVAILEDRANFKTTREQSRAVLVISPVQKKDAGIFRCRVDFLLSPTKNSNVNLEIVVPPDVPKIHNEAGVVLPSHAGPYEEGGDLVLICVVTG
;
A
#
# COMPACT_ATOMS: atom_id res chain seq x y z
N MET A 1 5.92 32.50 3.73
CA MET A 1 6.19 31.28 2.94
C MET A 1 7.23 30.45 3.69
N HIS A 2 6.85 29.33 4.31
CA HIS A 2 7.79 28.47 5.04
C HIS A 2 8.51 27.54 4.07
N ARG A 3 9.84 27.64 3.96
CA ARG A 3 10.66 26.75 3.13
C ARG A 3 10.76 25.37 3.79
N VAL A 4 10.33 24.34 3.06
CA VAL A 4 10.48 22.92 3.43
C VAL A 4 11.91 22.50 3.12
N LEU A 5 12.66 22.08 4.14
CA LEU A 5 14.05 21.61 4.04
C LEU A 5 14.13 20.15 3.63
N SER A 6 13.26 19.31 4.20
CA SER A 6 13.22 17.88 3.87
C SER A 6 11.86 17.24 4.08
N THR A 7 11.49 16.29 3.22
CA THR A 7 10.34 15.40 3.41
C THR A 7 10.79 13.94 3.51
N LYS A 8 10.29 13.23 4.52
CA LYS A 8 10.62 11.83 4.78
C LYS A 8 9.38 10.98 5.02
N LEU A 9 9.34 9.78 4.42
CA LEU A 9 8.26 8.79 4.59
C LEU A 9 8.85 7.47 5.07
N ASP A 10 8.68 7.19 6.35
CA ASP A 10 9.16 5.95 7.00
C ASP A 10 7.98 4.97 7.13
N SER A 11 8.20 3.68 6.86
CA SER A 11 7.23 2.62 7.15
C SER A 11 7.63 1.94 8.47
N ASP A 12 6.75 1.96 9.47
CA ASP A 12 7.04 1.50 10.84
C ASP A 12 6.91 -0.04 10.98
N HIS A 13 7.40 -0.79 9.98
CA HIS A 13 7.36 -2.25 9.96
C HIS A 13 8.68 -2.83 10.49
N SER A 14 8.71 -3.15 11.78
CA SER A 14 9.84 -3.71 12.55
C SER A 14 11.00 -2.74 12.80
N ASN A 15 11.77 -2.97 13.87
CA ASN A 15 12.87 -2.13 14.41
C ASN A 15 14.07 -1.86 13.46
N THR A 16 13.87 -1.91 12.15
CA THR A 16 14.79 -1.39 11.14
C THR A 16 14.26 -0.06 10.67
N ALA A 17 14.73 1.03 11.29
CA ALA A 17 14.49 2.38 10.82
C ALA A 17 15.02 2.51 9.39
N SER A 18 14.12 2.58 8.42
CA SER A 18 14.45 2.89 7.05
C SER A 18 13.85 4.25 6.69
N GLU A 19 14.67 5.07 6.06
CA GLU A 19 14.79 6.47 6.44
C GLU A 19 14.67 7.45 5.25
N GLY A 20 13.84 7.21 4.22
CA GLY A 20 13.77 8.01 2.97
C GLY A 20 13.76 9.53 3.16
N ASN A 21 14.73 10.30 2.65
CA ASN A 21 14.92 11.74 2.95
C ASN A 21 15.12 12.56 1.67
N PHE A 22 14.23 13.51 1.40
CA PHE A 22 14.29 14.40 0.23
C PHE A 22 14.78 15.80 0.65
N ASP A 23 16.06 16.10 0.45
CA ASP A 23 16.68 17.36 0.91
C ASP A 23 16.74 18.43 -0.18
N THR A 24 16.22 19.63 0.09
CA THR A 24 16.21 20.77 -0.84
C THR A 24 17.22 21.87 -0.48
N ARG A 25 18.11 21.64 0.49
CA ARG A 25 19.05 22.64 1.05
C ARG A 25 20.21 23.09 0.13
N GLY A 26 20.29 22.61 -1.11
CA GLY A 26 21.38 22.91 -2.05
C GLY A 26 21.07 23.98 -3.10
N PRO A 27 22.03 24.82 -3.51
CA PRO A 27 21.84 25.77 -4.60
C PRO A 27 21.74 25.00 -5.93
N HIS A 28 20.59 25.09 -6.59
CA HIS A 28 20.36 24.65 -7.98
C HIS A 28 20.68 23.17 -8.32
N VAL A 29 20.48 22.23 -7.39
CA VAL A 29 20.59 20.80 -7.72
C VAL A 29 19.25 20.30 -8.28
N ASN A 30 19.20 20.13 -9.61
CA ASN A 30 18.05 19.63 -10.38
C ASN A 30 17.69 18.16 -10.12
N SER A 31 18.19 17.53 -9.06
CA SER A 31 17.81 16.17 -8.68
C SER A 31 18.08 15.97 -7.19
N PRO A 32 17.12 16.29 -6.32
CA PRO A 32 17.22 15.95 -4.91
C PRO A 32 17.34 14.42 -4.78
N SER A 33 18.21 13.97 -3.88
CA SER A 33 18.45 12.54 -3.64
C SER A 33 17.15 11.85 -3.21
N HIS A 34 16.51 11.17 -4.15
CA HIS A 34 15.33 10.34 -3.91
C HIS A 34 15.82 8.98 -3.43
N TRP A 35 16.16 8.86 -2.16
CA TRP A 35 16.51 7.53 -1.65
C TRP A 35 15.22 6.78 -1.29
N LYS A 36 15.04 5.63 -1.94
CA LYS A 36 13.98 4.66 -1.67
C LYS A 36 14.53 3.69 -0.67
N ASP A 37 13.78 3.36 0.36
CA ASP A 37 14.10 2.14 1.08
C ASP A 37 13.73 0.94 0.21
N VAL A 38 14.75 0.41 -0.47
CA VAL A 38 14.65 -0.78 -1.33
C VAL A 38 14.22 -2.00 -0.52
N ALA A 39 14.46 -2.04 0.79
CA ALA A 39 14.14 -3.20 1.63
C ALA A 39 12.62 -3.41 1.82
N ILE A 40 11.82 -2.34 1.83
CA ILE A 40 10.37 -2.41 2.12
C ILE A 40 9.53 -2.23 0.86
N LEU A 41 9.80 -1.19 0.08
CA LEU A 41 8.97 -0.83 -1.08
C LEU A 41 9.63 -1.17 -2.43
N GLU A 42 10.86 -1.68 -2.41
CA GLU A 42 11.62 -2.07 -3.59
C GLU A 42 11.60 -0.96 -4.66
N ASP A 43 11.40 -1.30 -5.94
CA ASP A 43 11.30 -0.33 -7.04
C ASP A 43 9.90 0.25 -7.24
N ARG A 44 8.90 -0.19 -6.45
CA ARG A 44 7.47 0.14 -6.61
C ARG A 44 7.09 1.51 -6.07
N ALA A 45 7.97 2.14 -5.28
CA ALA A 45 7.75 3.47 -4.73
C ALA A 45 8.37 4.58 -5.60
N ASN A 46 7.63 5.67 -5.81
CA ASN A 46 8.09 6.88 -6.47
C ASN A 46 7.55 8.12 -5.73
N PHE A 47 8.45 9.01 -5.36
CA PHE A 47 8.20 10.26 -4.67
C PHE A 47 8.26 11.41 -5.68
N LYS A 48 7.13 12.10 -5.80
CA LYS A 48 6.94 13.22 -6.72
C LYS A 48 6.83 14.51 -5.91
N THR A 49 7.53 15.55 -6.36
CA THR A 49 7.38 16.89 -5.81
C THR A 49 6.95 17.85 -6.91
N THR A 50 5.78 18.46 -6.78
CA THR A 50 5.32 19.47 -7.74
C THR A 50 5.68 20.84 -7.20
N ARG A 51 6.65 21.53 -7.83
CA ARG A 51 7.09 22.88 -7.42
C ARG A 51 5.94 23.89 -7.38
N GLU A 52 4.96 23.73 -8.26
CA GLU A 52 3.78 24.62 -8.35
C GLU A 52 2.81 24.46 -7.16
N GLN A 53 2.75 23.29 -6.54
CA GLN A 53 1.75 22.96 -5.50
C GLN A 53 2.35 22.84 -4.10
N SER A 54 3.67 22.98 -3.95
CA SER A 54 4.40 22.78 -2.68
C SER A 54 4.01 21.48 -1.95
N ARG A 55 3.59 20.46 -2.70
CA ARG A 55 3.11 19.19 -2.18
C ARG A 55 4.04 18.08 -2.64
N ALA A 56 4.40 17.23 -1.70
CA ALA A 56 5.17 16.03 -1.93
C ALA A 56 4.24 14.81 -1.85
N VAL A 57 4.40 13.86 -2.77
CA VAL A 57 3.50 12.72 -2.93
C VAL A 57 4.33 11.44 -3.06
N LEU A 58 4.04 10.45 -2.21
CA LEU A 58 4.54 9.08 -2.37
C LEU A 58 3.52 8.27 -3.17
N VAL A 59 3.96 7.65 -4.25
CA VAL A 59 3.19 6.75 -5.10
C VAL A 59 3.77 5.35 -4.94
N ILE A 60 2.96 4.38 -4.54
CA ILE A 60 3.33 2.96 -4.46
C ILE A 60 2.51 2.22 -5.52
N SER A 61 3.17 1.55 -6.46
CA SER A 61 2.49 0.79 -7.52
C SER A 61 3.36 -0.33 -8.09
N PRO A 62 2.84 -1.57 -8.22
CA PRO A 62 1.57 -2.05 -7.67
C PRO A 62 1.62 -2.17 -6.14
N VAL A 63 0.48 -2.07 -5.46
CA VAL A 63 0.36 -2.24 -4.00
C VAL A 63 0.27 -3.72 -3.64
N GLN A 64 0.88 -4.13 -2.53
CA GLN A 64 0.92 -5.50 -2.03
C GLN A 64 0.43 -5.60 -0.58
N LYS A 65 -0.06 -6.78 -0.16
CA LYS A 65 -0.53 -7.04 1.23
C LYS A 65 0.53 -6.66 2.28
N LYS A 66 1.81 -6.84 1.98
CA LYS A 66 2.94 -6.51 2.86
C LYS A 66 3.17 -4.99 3.05
N ASP A 67 2.54 -4.16 2.24
CA ASP A 67 2.68 -2.70 2.33
C ASP A 67 1.78 -2.10 3.43
N ALA A 68 0.86 -2.89 4.00
CA ALA A 68 -0.03 -2.44 5.06
C ALA A 68 0.77 -2.01 6.31
N GLY A 69 0.48 -0.83 6.84
CA GLY A 69 1.20 -0.30 7.98
C GLY A 69 1.09 1.20 8.14
N ILE A 70 1.78 1.73 9.15
CA ILE A 70 1.82 3.16 9.43
C ILE A 70 3.00 3.78 8.70
N PHE A 71 2.69 4.81 7.92
CA PHE A 71 3.65 5.64 7.21
C PHE A 71 3.80 6.99 7.90
N ARG A 72 5.04 7.42 8.18
CA ARG A 72 5.30 8.70 8.83
C ARG A 72 5.80 9.73 7.81
N CYS A 73 5.00 10.75 7.53
CA CYS A 73 5.44 11.93 6.80
C CYS A 73 6.09 12.94 7.76
N ARG A 74 7.39 13.17 7.60
CA ARG A 74 8.17 14.16 8.35
C ARG A 74 8.53 15.31 7.42
N VAL A 75 8.34 16.55 7.88
CA VAL A 75 8.64 17.79 7.17
C VAL A 75 9.51 18.67 8.05
N ASP A 76 10.76 18.88 7.66
CA ASP A 76 11.69 19.77 8.37
C ASP A 76 11.60 21.20 7.81
N PHE A 77 11.58 22.22 8.68
CA PHE A 77 11.55 23.64 8.31
C PHE A 77 12.76 24.39 8.86
N LEU A 78 13.21 25.44 8.18
CA LEU A 78 14.43 26.19 8.59
C LEU A 78 14.28 26.96 9.89
N LEU A 79 13.13 27.59 10.08
CA LEU A 79 12.87 28.51 11.19
C LEU A 79 11.66 28.08 12.02
N SER A 80 11.23 26.83 11.86
CA SER A 80 10.01 26.33 12.52
C SER A 80 10.21 24.86 12.90
N PRO A 81 9.50 24.38 13.92
CA PRO A 81 9.59 22.98 14.32
C PRO A 81 9.24 22.02 13.19
N THR A 82 9.90 20.87 13.17
CA THR A 82 9.56 19.75 12.29
C THR A 82 8.11 19.33 12.49
N LYS A 83 7.38 19.14 11.40
CA LYS A 83 6.03 18.55 11.45
C LYS A 83 6.12 17.07 11.13
N ASN A 84 5.47 16.24 11.94
CA ASN A 84 5.31 14.82 11.68
C ASN A 84 3.81 14.52 11.55
N SER A 85 3.44 13.65 10.62
CA SER A 85 2.08 13.14 10.49
C SER A 85 2.14 11.67 10.12
N ASN A 86 1.30 10.86 10.76
CA ASN A 86 1.20 9.43 10.46
C ASN A 86 0.00 9.17 9.56
N VAL A 87 0.15 8.22 8.64
CA VAL A 87 -0.86 7.77 7.70
C VAL A 87 -0.95 6.25 7.81
N ASN A 88 -2.11 5.72 8.16
CA ASN A 88 -2.34 4.29 8.19
C ASN A 88 -2.75 3.80 6.79
N LEU A 89 -1.93 2.94 6.18
CA LEU A 89 -2.25 2.26 4.92
C LEU A 89 -2.84 0.89 5.22
N GLU A 90 -4.14 0.74 4.95
CA GLU A 90 -4.84 -0.54 5.02
C GLU A 90 -5.00 -1.12 3.61
N ILE A 91 -4.67 -2.41 3.46
CA ILE A 91 -4.77 -3.11 2.18
C ILE A 91 -5.92 -4.10 2.25
N VAL A 92 -6.98 -3.82 1.48
CA VAL A 92 -8.10 -4.73 1.31
C VAL A 92 -7.79 -5.67 0.16
N VAL A 93 -7.64 -6.95 0.47
CA VAL A 93 -7.46 -8.03 -0.51
C VAL A 93 -8.83 -8.66 -0.77
N PRO A 94 -9.34 -8.64 -2.02
CA PRO A 94 -10.57 -9.35 -2.35
C PRO A 94 -10.42 -10.85 -2.09
N PRO A 95 -11.49 -11.55 -1.69
CA PRO A 95 -11.45 -12.99 -1.57
C PRO A 95 -11.26 -13.66 -2.94
N ASP A 96 -10.88 -14.93 -2.91
CA ASP A 96 -10.83 -15.79 -4.08
C ASP A 96 -12.23 -15.97 -4.70
N VAL A 97 -12.23 -16.40 -5.96
CA VAL A 97 -13.48 -16.73 -6.67
C VAL A 97 -14.23 -17.83 -5.91
N PRO A 98 -15.52 -17.61 -5.55
CA PRO A 98 -16.32 -18.60 -4.86
C PRO A 98 -16.36 -19.94 -5.60
N LYS A 99 -16.22 -21.04 -4.87
CA LYS A 99 -16.38 -22.40 -5.38
C LYS A 99 -17.66 -22.97 -4.83
N ILE A 100 -18.50 -23.50 -5.71
CA ILE A 100 -19.73 -24.18 -5.30
C ILE A 100 -19.41 -25.66 -5.16
N HIS A 101 -19.81 -26.27 -4.05
CA HIS A 101 -19.68 -27.68 -3.77
C HIS A 101 -21.06 -28.32 -3.61
N ASN A 102 -21.17 -29.62 -3.86
CA ASN A 102 -22.35 -30.40 -3.46
C ASN A 102 -22.22 -30.91 -2.02
N GLU A 103 -23.23 -31.65 -1.55
CA GLU A 103 -23.25 -32.27 -0.22
C GLU A 103 -22.05 -33.18 0.06
N ALA A 104 -21.53 -33.86 -0.97
CA ALA A 104 -20.36 -34.72 -0.88
C ALA A 104 -19.02 -33.95 -0.81
N GLY A 105 -19.06 -32.61 -0.80
CA GLY A 105 -17.88 -31.74 -0.77
C GLY A 105 -17.15 -31.62 -2.11
N VAL A 106 -17.72 -32.14 -3.20
CA VAL A 106 -17.13 -32.08 -4.55
C VAL A 106 -17.41 -30.72 -5.18
N VAL A 107 -16.36 -30.07 -5.69
CA VAL A 107 -16.48 -28.80 -6.43
C VAL A 107 -17.27 -29.04 -7.71
N LEU A 108 -18.33 -28.26 -7.88
CA LEU A 108 -19.18 -28.31 -9.07
C LEU A 108 -18.59 -27.49 -10.22
N PRO A 109 -18.80 -27.92 -11.47
CA PRO A 109 -18.46 -27.14 -12.66
C PRO A 109 -19.46 -25.97 -12.83
N SER A 110 -19.53 -25.36 -14.02
CA SER A 110 -20.42 -24.21 -14.30
C SER A 110 -21.91 -24.51 -14.12
N HIS A 111 -22.30 -25.79 -14.11
CA HIS A 111 -23.68 -26.23 -13.92
C HIS A 111 -23.73 -27.35 -12.88
N ALA A 112 -24.73 -27.28 -12.00
CA ALA A 112 -24.99 -28.28 -10.98
C ALA A 112 -25.96 -29.34 -11.52
N GLY A 113 -25.71 -30.63 -11.26
CA GLY A 113 -26.62 -31.73 -11.58
C GLY A 113 -26.03 -32.78 -12.54
N PRO A 114 -26.85 -33.75 -12.99
CA PRO A 114 -28.31 -33.83 -12.84
C PRO A 114 -28.76 -34.20 -11.41
N TYR A 115 -29.97 -33.78 -11.04
CA TYR A 115 -30.61 -34.09 -9.76
C TYR A 115 -31.99 -34.71 -10.01
N GLU A 116 -32.41 -35.59 -9.10
CA GLU A 116 -33.72 -36.25 -9.17
C GLU A 116 -34.86 -35.27 -8.84
N GLU A 117 -35.95 -35.37 -9.59
CA GLU A 117 -37.15 -34.57 -9.32
C GLU A 117 -37.77 -34.98 -7.98
N GLY A 118 -38.04 -33.99 -7.12
CA GLY A 118 -38.54 -34.21 -5.76
C GLY A 118 -37.47 -34.58 -4.72
N GLY A 119 -36.20 -34.69 -5.12
CA GLY A 119 -35.08 -34.83 -4.19
C GLY A 119 -34.62 -33.50 -3.58
N ASP A 120 -33.86 -33.57 -2.49
CA ASP A 120 -33.25 -32.40 -1.86
C ASP A 120 -31.97 -31.98 -2.58
N LEU A 121 -31.81 -30.67 -2.80
CA LEU A 121 -30.64 -30.07 -3.41
C LEU A 121 -29.84 -29.26 -2.38
N VAL A 122 -28.60 -29.69 -2.11
CA VAL A 122 -27.67 -28.98 -1.22
C VAL A 122 -26.48 -28.45 -2.02
N LEU A 123 -26.34 -27.12 -2.05
CA LEU A 123 -25.22 -26.42 -2.65
C LEU A 123 -24.50 -25.61 -1.56
N ILE A 124 -23.18 -25.77 -1.48
CA ILE A 124 -22.33 -25.13 -0.48
C ILE A 124 -21.40 -24.15 -1.20
N CYS A 125 -21.50 -22.87 -0.86
CA CYS A 125 -20.58 -21.85 -1.37
C CYS A 125 -19.39 -21.73 -0.42
N VAL A 126 -18.19 -22.01 -0.93
CA VAL A 126 -16.93 -21.88 -0.20
C VAL A 126 -16.10 -20.77 -0.82
N VAL A 127 -15.68 -19.82 0.02
CA VAL A 127 -14.86 -18.68 -0.35
C VAL A 127 -13.63 -18.67 0.56
N THR A 128 -12.45 -18.54 -0.02
CA THR A 128 -11.17 -18.42 0.69
C THR A 128 -10.60 -17.02 0.48
N GLY A 129 -9.89 -16.47 1.48
CA GLY A 129 -9.31 -15.12 1.40
C GLY A 129 -9.19 -14.46 2.75
#